data_AF-Q84X32-F1
#
_entry.id   AF-Q84X32-F1
#
_cell.length_a   1.000
_cell.length_b   1.000
_cell.length_c   1.000
_cell.angle_alpha   90.00
_cell.angle_beta   90.00
_cell.angle_gamma   90.00
#
_symmetry.space_group_name_H-M   'P 1'
#
loop_
_entity.id
_entity.type
_entity.pdbx_description
1 polymer ?
#
loop_
_entity_poly.entity_id
_entity_poly.type
_entity_poly.pdbx_seq_one_letter_code
_entity_poly.pdbx_strand_id
1 'polypeptide(L)'
;MGLFSLSLKMWVIITLWFILAPIAHRWDLGPIFILGTGFSIILLNLGKRQPGDVSAYSIFNEDFRELPGTYNADRIDRDIRAGQM
;
A
#
# COMPACT_ATOMS: atom_id res chain seq x y z
N MET A 1 12.00 15.92 -18.22
CA MET A 1 10.80 16.74 -17.95
C MET A 1 9.85 15.97 -17.04
N GLY A 2 9.89 16.16 -15.72
CA GLY A 2 8.98 15.46 -14.79
C GLY A 2 8.73 16.24 -13.50
N LEU A 3 9.75 16.96 -13.02
CA LEU A 3 9.64 17.84 -11.85
C LEU A 3 8.60 18.96 -12.05
N PHE A 4 8.45 19.49 -13.27
CA PHE A 4 7.52 20.57 -13.57
C PHE A 4 6.09 20.11 -13.94
N SER A 5 5.79 18.81 -13.96
CA SER A 5 4.42 18.33 -14.20
C SER A 5 3.59 18.22 -12.92
N LEU A 6 4.19 18.48 -11.76
CA LEU A 6 3.50 18.47 -10.47
C LEU A 6 2.62 19.72 -10.35
N SER A 7 1.42 19.53 -9.78
CA SER A 7 0.52 20.66 -9.52
C SER A 7 1.15 21.66 -8.55
N LEU A 8 0.78 22.94 -8.66
CA LEU A 8 1.24 23.99 -7.75
C LEU A 8 1.00 23.64 -6.28
N LYS A 9 -0.13 22.97 -5.98
CA LYS A 9 -0.47 22.48 -4.65
C LYS A 9 0.57 21.49 -4.10
N MET A 10 1.05 20.54 -4.92
CA MET A 10 2.09 19.61 -4.51
C MET A 10 3.42 20.32 -4.25
N TRP A 11 3.79 21.29 -5.07
CA TRP A 11 5.00 22.08 -4.85
C TRP A 11 4.97 22.86 -3.53
N VAL A 12 3.82 23.46 -3.18
CA VAL A 12 3.63 24.11 -1.88
C VAL A 12 3.80 23.13 -0.74
N ILE A 13 3.20 21.93 -0.83
CA ILE A 13 3.31 20.90 0.22
C ILE A 13 4.76 20.44 0.38
N ILE A 14 5.47 20.16 -0.71
CA ILE A 14 6.88 19.72 -0.68
C ILE A 14 7.75 20.81 -0.03
N THR A 15 7.57 22.07 -0.46
CA THR A 15 8.34 23.20 0.08
C THR A 15 8.08 23.38 1.57
N LEU A 16 6.81 23.31 1.98
CA LEU A 16 6.41 23.39 3.38
C LEU A 16 7.04 22.26 4.20
N TRP A 17 7.03 21.02 3.70
CA TRP A 17 7.63 19.88 4.35
C TRP A 17 9.13 20.10 4.63
N PHE A 18 9.87 20.65 3.66
CA PHE A 18 11.29 21.00 3.83
C PHE A 18 11.52 22.11 4.86
N ILE A 19 10.60 23.07 5.01
CA ILE A 19 10.68 24.11 6.04
C ILE A 19 10.40 23.54 7.44
N LEU A 20 9.49 22.56 7.56
CA LEU A 20 9.18 21.92 8.84
C LEU A 20 10.29 20.97 9.32
N ALA A 21 11.01 20.33 8.41
CA ALA A 21 12.10 19.40 8.74
C ALA A 21 13.17 19.97 9.71
N PRO A 22 13.77 21.16 9.48
CA PRO A 22 14.74 21.74 10.42
C PRO A 22 14.10 22.17 11.75
N ILE A 23 12.82 22.54 11.76
CA ILE A 23 12.09 22.88 12.98
C ILE A 23 11.92 21.63 13.85
N ALA A 24 11.50 20.51 13.24
CA ALA A 24 11.39 19.23 13.94
C ALA A 24 12.75 18.74 14.47
N HIS A 25 13.82 18.94 13.70
CA HIS A 25 15.18 18.61 14.14
C HIS A 25 15.63 19.46 15.34
N ARG A 26 15.30 20.76 15.36
CA ARG A 26 15.61 21.67 16.48
C ARG A 26 14.95 21.27 17.80
N TRP A 27 13.87 20.49 17.75
CA TRP A 27 13.14 20.00 18.92
C TRP A 27 13.44 18.51 19.22
N ASP A 28 14.51 17.95 18.63
CA ASP A 28 14.88 16.52 18.73
C ASP A 28 13.79 15.54 18.26
N LEU A 29 12.79 16.03 17.53
CA LEU A 29 11.67 15.27 16.97
C LEU A 29 11.92 14.83 15.52
N GLY A 30 13.13 15.02 14.99
CA GLY A 30 13.48 14.70 13.60
C GLY A 30 13.09 13.28 13.17
N PRO A 31 13.47 12.23 13.92
CA PRO A 31 13.08 10.85 13.59
C PRO A 31 11.56 10.66 13.57
N ILE A 32 10.83 11.26 14.52
CA ILE A 32 9.36 11.17 14.60
C ILE A 32 8.71 11.87 13.41
N PHE A 33 9.24 13.02 12.98
CA PHE A 33 8.77 13.73 11.80
C PHE A 33 8.94 12.89 10.52
N ILE A 34 10.11 12.29 10.32
CA ILE A 34 10.37 11.44 9.15
C ILE A 34 9.52 10.17 9.19
N LEU A 35 9.47 9.47 10.32
CA LEU A 35 8.66 8.26 10.46
C LEU A 35 7.17 8.57 10.29
N GLY A 36 6.66 9.57 10.99
CA GLY A 36 5.26 9.96 10.94
C GLY A 36 4.84 10.35 9.52
N THR A 37 5.64 11.15 8.83
CA THR A 37 5.34 11.55 7.44
C THR A 37 5.47 10.37 6.47
N GLY A 38 6.50 9.53 6.60
CA GLY A 38 6.67 8.33 5.78
C GLY A 38 5.52 7.33 5.93
N PHE A 39 5.15 6.98 7.17
CA PHE A 39 4.00 6.11 7.43
C PHE A 39 2.70 6.72 6.94
N SER A 40 2.49 8.02 7.14
CA SER A 40 1.29 8.71 6.63
C SER A 40 1.20 8.59 5.11
N ILE A 41 2.31 8.79 4.38
CA ILE A 41 2.34 8.63 2.92
C ILE A 41 1.95 7.20 2.54
N ILE A 42 2.52 6.18 3.18
CA ILE A 42 2.21 4.77 2.90
C ILE A 42 0.71 4.49 3.14
N LEU A 43 0.18 4.89 4.30
CA LEU A 43 -1.21 4.64 4.67
C LEU A 43 -2.20 5.38 3.78
N LEU A 44 -1.91 6.62 3.41
CA LEU A 44 -2.78 7.41 2.52
C LEU A 44 -2.71 6.94 1.07
N ASN A 45 -1.63 6.25 0.68
CA ASN A 45 -1.47 5.64 -0.64
C ASN A 45 -1.76 4.14 -0.65
N LEU A 46 -2.33 3.59 0.43
CA LEU A 46 -2.75 2.20 0.48
C LEU A 46 -3.94 2.00 -0.48
N GLY A 47 -3.66 1.50 -1.68
CA GLY A 47 -4.68 1.16 -2.67
C GLY A 47 -5.37 -0.16 -2.36
N LYS A 48 -6.59 -0.33 -2.88
CA LYS A 48 -7.23 -1.64 -2.97
C LYS A 48 -6.69 -2.35 -4.21
N ARG A 49 -6.05 -3.50 -4.03
CA ARG A 49 -5.60 -4.34 -5.16
C ARG A 49 -6.77 -5.09 -5.76
N GLN A 50 -6.78 -5.20 -7.08
CA GLN A 50 -7.74 -6.02 -7.80
C GLN A 50 -7.28 -7.48 -7.85
N PRO A 51 -8.21 -8.45 -7.95
CA PRO A 51 -7.85 -9.84 -8.20
C PRO A 51 -7.00 -9.95 -9.47
N GLY A 52 -5.82 -10.58 -9.37
CA GLY A 52 -4.87 -10.70 -10.47
C GLY A 52 -3.76 -9.63 -10.52
N ASP A 53 -3.80 -8.62 -9.65
CA ASP A 53 -2.70 -7.66 -9.53
C ASP A 53 -1.42 -8.35 -9.03
N VAL A 54 -0.32 -8.14 -9.76
CA VAL A 54 1.00 -8.71 -9.44
C VAL A 54 1.38 -8.38 -7.99
N SER A 55 1.67 -9.43 -7.23
CA SER A 55 2.11 -9.33 -5.84
C SER A 55 3.50 -9.94 -5.70
N ALA A 56 4.19 -9.67 -4.59
CA ALA A 56 5.44 -10.36 -4.31
C ALA A 56 5.25 -11.89 -4.28
N TYR A 57 4.04 -12.37 -3.98
CA TYR A 57 3.68 -13.79 -3.99
C TYR A 57 3.47 -14.37 -5.39
N SER A 58 3.10 -13.56 -6.40
CA SER A 58 2.92 -14.09 -7.76
C SER A 58 4.23 -14.51 -8.41
N ILE A 59 5.39 -14.11 -7.87
CA ILE A 59 6.70 -14.65 -8.27
C ILE A 59 6.80 -16.16 -7.99
N PHE A 60 6.11 -16.64 -6.97
CA PHE A 60 6.13 -18.06 -6.56
C PHE A 60 4.87 -18.82 -7.02
N ASN A 61 3.86 -18.11 -7.52
CA ASN A 61 2.58 -18.66 -7.93
C ASN A 61 1.96 -17.77 -9.01
N GLU A 62 2.52 -17.85 -10.23
CA GLU A 62 2.11 -17.02 -11.38
C GLU A 62 0.62 -17.16 -11.71
N ASP A 63 0.06 -18.35 -11.53
CA ASP A 63 -1.33 -18.68 -11.84
C ASP A 63 -2.31 -18.26 -10.72
N PHE A 64 -1.82 -17.69 -9.61
CA PHE A 64 -2.63 -17.41 -8.40
C PHE A 64 -3.48 -18.60 -7.95
N ARG A 65 -3.01 -19.83 -8.17
CA ARG A 65 -3.78 -21.01 -7.75
C ARG A 65 -3.82 -21.06 -6.25
N GLU A 66 -5.00 -21.31 -5.70
CA GLU A 66 -5.14 -21.53 -4.28
C GLU A 66 -4.29 -22.73 -3.86
N LEU A 67 -3.49 -22.54 -2.80
CA LEU A 67 -2.67 -23.61 -2.25
C LEU A 67 -3.58 -24.76 -1.82
N PRO A 68 -3.30 -26.00 -2.24
CA PRO A 68 -4.10 -27.15 -1.84
C PRO A 68 -4.12 -27.25 -0.31
N GLY A 69 -5.32 -27.23 0.27
CA GLY A 69 -5.54 -27.20 1.73
C GLY A 69 -5.92 -25.83 2.30
N THR A 70 -5.92 -24.76 1.50
CA THR A 70 -6.45 -23.45 1.91
C THR A 70 -7.98 -23.48 1.95
N TYR A 71 -8.56 -22.94 3.02
CA TYR A 71 -10.01 -22.83 3.17
C TYR A 71 -10.58 -21.83 2.14
N ASN A 72 -11.24 -22.34 1.09
CA ASN A 72 -11.93 -21.51 0.10
C ASN A 72 -13.45 -21.59 0.31
N ALA A 73 -14.04 -20.46 0.68
CA ALA A 73 -15.48 -20.34 0.91
C ALA A 73 -16.30 -20.63 -0.37
N ASP A 74 -15.80 -20.25 -1.55
CA ASP A 74 -16.50 -20.47 -2.81
C ASP A 74 -16.51 -21.96 -3.20
N ARG A 75 -15.47 -22.69 -2.83
CA ARG A 75 -15.42 -24.15 -3.01
C ARG A 75 -16.41 -24.83 -2.07
N ILE A 76 -16.48 -24.40 -0.82
CA ILE A 76 -17.45 -24.91 0.16
C ILE A 76 -18.89 -24.63 -0.26
N ASP A 77 -19.21 -23.42 -0.73
CA ASP A 77 -20.57 -23.11 -1.20
C ASP A 77 -20.96 -24.00 -2.39
N ARG A 78 -20.03 -24.26 -3.32
CA ARG A 78 -20.24 -25.18 -4.43
C ARG A 78 -20.42 -26.63 -3.96
N ASP A 79 -19.61 -27.10 -3.03
CA ASP A 79 -19.70 -28.47 -2.50
C ASP A 79 -21.01 -28.68 -1.72
N ILE A 80 -21.48 -27.67 -0.97
CA ILE A 80 -22.80 -27.65 -0.32
C ILE A 80 -23.91 -27.69 -1.36
N ARG A 81 -23.85 -26.85 -2.39
CA ARG A 81 -24.85 -26.83 -3.48
C ARG A 81 -24.87 -28.12 -4.30
N ALA A 82 -23.72 -28.74 -4.49
CA ALA A 82 -23.56 -29.98 -5.23
C ALA A 82 -23.88 -31.23 -4.37
N GLY A 83 -24.15 -31.07 -3.07
CA GLY A 83 -24.44 -32.18 -2.16
C GLY A 83 -23.26 -33.12 -1.92
N GLN A 84 -22.03 -32.61 -2.00
CA GLN A 84 -20.79 -33.40 -1.88
C GLN A 84 -20.21 -33.39 -0.44
N MET A 85 -21.04 -33.07 0.57
CA MET A 85 -20.66 -33.09 2.00
C MET A 85 -21.34 -34.22 2.75
#